data_AF-A0A2P2FU11-F1
#
_entry.id   AF-A0A2P2FU11-F1
#
_cell.length_a   1.000
_cell.length_b   1.000
_cell.length_c   1.000
_cell.angle_alpha   90.00
_cell.angle_beta   90.00
_cell.angle_gamma   90.00
#
_symmetry.space_group_name_H-M   'P 1'
#
loop_
_entity.id
_entity.type
_entity.pdbx_description
1 polymer ?
#
loop_
_entity_poly.entity_id
_entity_poly.type
_entity_poly.pdbx_seq_one_letter_code
_entity_poly.pdbx_strand_id
1 'polypeptide(L)'
;MKQFLTRIPRTVAFSAAAGLVIGSLVLTVGLSRDEQYQGRTSLLAEPAAEVEGSAAQYGEVVSLTLPALVELARSPSVLQAVAPLSGYSPEELGRRVSVELVPASGLARLSVRAASPEQAGATVTALGKALADARLLAPAGRLRPLDAKADVAAVSPDGSLVTGLALVAAVAAGLAVAALRRLPSPRFGGGRGSVRRALLAAGIHRPVAVLRGDDPAAADRLAVLGLATGRPLRVVPVAPEFSEAAAKLAATLSADRDGTSVVAVAGRRRHDELTSVAGVLPADAVLVAVVLT
;
A
#
# COMPACT_ATOMS: atom_id res chain seq x y z
N MET A 1 34.95 0.79 29.89
CA MET A 1 33.54 1.12 29.57
C MET A 1 33.38 2.02 28.32
N LYS A 2 34.21 1.85 27.27
CA LYS A 2 34.21 2.70 26.05
C LYS A 2 34.36 1.94 24.73
N GLN A 3 34.27 0.60 24.72
CA GLN A 3 34.51 -0.23 23.51
C GLN A 3 33.29 -1.02 23.01
N PHE A 4 32.10 -0.83 23.59
CA PHE A 4 30.85 -1.47 23.14
C PHE A 4 30.00 -0.62 22.17
N LEU A 5 30.55 0.48 21.64
CA LEU A 5 29.99 1.16 20.46
C LEU A 5 30.41 0.42 19.19
N THR A 6 30.08 -0.86 19.16
CA THR A 6 30.33 -1.81 18.10
C THR A 6 29.43 -1.47 16.91
N ARG A 7 30.02 -1.42 15.72
CA ARG A 7 29.40 -1.15 14.41
C ARG A 7 27.98 -1.72 14.33
N ILE A 8 26.97 -0.85 14.42
CA ILE A 8 25.59 -1.22 14.09
C ILE A 8 25.61 -1.72 12.65
N PRO A 9 25.16 -2.97 12.38
CA PRO A 9 25.12 -3.47 11.01
C PRO A 9 24.25 -2.51 10.18
N ARG A 10 24.76 -2.07 9.02
CA ARG A 10 24.07 -1.09 8.15
C ARG A 10 22.58 -1.41 7.97
N THR A 11 22.23 -2.69 7.87
CA THR A 11 20.85 -3.18 7.79
C THR A 11 19.99 -2.75 8.98
N VAL A 12 20.49 -2.85 10.21
CA VAL A 12 19.77 -2.42 11.43
C VAL A 12 19.55 -0.91 11.41
N ALA A 13 20.58 -0.14 11.05
CA ALA A 13 20.46 1.31 10.94
C ALA A 13 19.43 1.73 9.87
N PHE A 14 19.43 1.10 8.70
CA PHE A 14 18.47 1.38 7.63
C PHE A 14 17.04 0.96 8.00
N SER A 15 16.85 -0.20 8.62
CA SER A 15 15.53 -0.66 9.07
C SER A 15 14.96 0.25 10.18
N ALA A 16 15.79 0.65 11.14
CA ALA A 16 15.39 1.59 12.19
C ALA A 16 15.02 2.96 11.61
N ALA A 17 15.83 3.49 10.67
CA ALA A 17 15.53 4.75 10.02
C ALA A 17 14.21 4.70 9.22
N ALA A 18 13.98 3.63 8.45
CA ALA A 18 12.73 3.47 7.70
C ALA A 18 11.50 3.37 8.62
N GLY A 19 11.61 2.61 9.71
CA GLY A 19 10.57 2.53 10.73
C GLY A 19 10.28 3.88 11.37
N LEU A 20 11.32 4.63 11.76
CA LEU A 20 11.19 5.97 12.32
C LEU A 20 10.53 6.95 11.35
N VAL A 21 10.93 6.95 10.08
CA VAL A 21 10.35 7.84 9.06
C VAL A 21 8.87 7.53 8.87
N ILE A 22 8.50 6.26 8.71
CA ILE A 22 7.10 5.87 8.48
C ILE A 22 6.25 6.11 9.73
N GLY A 23 6.75 5.73 10.91
CA GLY A 23 6.07 6.01 12.18
C GLY A 23 5.85 7.49 12.41
N SER A 24 6.88 8.31 12.20
CA SER A 24 6.80 9.77 12.32
C SER A 24 5.83 10.37 11.32
N LEU A 25 5.81 9.89 10.07
CA LEU A 25 4.86 10.33 9.06
C LEU A 25 3.42 10.04 9.49
N VAL A 26 3.14 8.81 9.92
CA VAL A 26 1.80 8.39 10.38
C VAL A 26 1.36 9.20 11.59
N LEU A 27 2.27 9.41 12.55
CA LEU A 27 2.00 10.23 13.74
C LEU A 27 1.68 11.67 13.37
N THR A 28 2.49 12.26 12.48
CA THR A 28 2.30 13.65 12.02
C THR A 28 0.96 13.82 11.32
N VAL A 29 0.63 12.92 10.38
CA VAL A 29 -0.64 12.94 9.65
C VAL A 29 -1.83 12.69 10.57
N GLY A 30 -1.69 11.83 11.57
CA GLY A 30 -2.77 11.53 12.51
C GLY A 30 -3.04 12.67 13.48
N LEU A 31 -1.99 13.33 13.97
CA LEU A 31 -2.08 14.47 14.90
C LEU A 31 -2.41 15.78 14.20
N SER A 32 -2.14 15.91 12.90
CA SER A 32 -2.50 17.10 12.11
C SER A 32 -3.97 17.14 11.70
N ARG A 33 -4.77 16.13 12.07
CA ARG A 33 -6.21 16.16 11.82
C ARG A 33 -6.89 16.99 12.90
N ASP A 34 -7.63 18.00 12.48
CA ASP A 34 -8.44 18.83 13.36
C ASP A 34 -9.42 17.98 14.17
N GLU A 35 -9.70 18.44 15.39
CA GLU A 35 -10.73 17.83 16.23
C GLU A 35 -12.09 17.92 15.53
N GLN A 36 -12.79 16.79 15.49
CA GLN A 36 -14.13 16.71 14.91
C GLN A 36 -15.10 16.25 15.96
N TYR A 37 -16.24 16.94 16.04
CA TYR A 37 -17.34 16.60 16.92
C TYR A 37 -18.53 16.15 16.07
N GLN A 38 -19.24 15.13 16.51
CA GLN A 38 -20.47 14.67 15.90
C GLN A 38 -21.63 14.96 16.86
N GLY A 39 -22.52 15.84 16.41
CA GLY A 39 -23.82 16.05 17.03
C GLY A 39 -24.80 15.00 16.50
N ARG A 40 -25.66 14.47 17.37
CA ARG A 40 -26.70 13.49 17.06
C ARG A 40 -28.03 13.93 17.63
N THR A 41 -29.10 13.73 16.88
CA THR A 41 -30.47 13.89 17.36
C THR A 41 -31.39 12.90 16.65
N SER A 42 -32.44 12.49 17.33
CA SER A 42 -33.41 11.52 16.82
C SER A 42 -34.73 12.22 16.48
N LEU A 43 -35.31 11.84 15.35
CA LEU A 43 -36.66 12.21 14.94
C LEU A 43 -37.53 10.96 15.02
N LEU A 44 -38.70 11.09 15.61
CA LEU A 44 -39.72 10.05 15.69
C LEU A 44 -40.90 10.44 14.79
N ALA A 45 -41.28 9.54 13.89
CA ALA A 45 -42.55 9.62 13.19
C ALA A 45 -43.68 9.34 14.19
N GLU A 46 -44.68 10.23 14.22
CA GLU A 46 -45.88 10.08 15.02
C GLU A 46 -47.12 10.21 14.14
N PRO A 47 -48.18 9.42 14.38
CA PRO A 47 -49.44 9.58 13.68
C PRO A 47 -50.06 10.95 14.02
N ALA A 48 -50.72 11.55 13.04
CA ALA A 48 -51.59 12.70 13.31
C ALA A 48 -52.81 12.19 14.11
N ALA A 49 -53.13 12.86 15.21
CA ALA A 49 -54.25 12.44 16.06
C ALA A 49 -55.59 12.51 15.29
N GLU A 50 -56.43 11.48 15.52
CA GLU A 50 -57.87 11.42 15.24
C GLU A 50 -58.35 11.57 13.79
N VAL A 51 -58.01 10.59 12.94
CA VAL A 51 -58.87 10.24 11.80
C VAL A 51 -59.12 8.73 11.84
N GLU A 52 -60.38 8.28 11.91
CA GLU A 52 -60.72 6.86 11.81
C GLU A 52 -60.15 6.28 10.49
N GLY A 53 -59.40 5.17 10.55
CA GLY A 53 -58.68 4.61 9.40
C GLY A 53 -57.25 5.16 9.18
N SER A 54 -56.83 6.17 9.94
CA SER A 54 -55.50 6.81 9.87
C SER A 54 -54.33 5.84 10.11
N ALA A 55 -54.47 4.86 11.01
CA ALA A 55 -53.35 4.01 11.42
C ALA A 55 -52.79 3.13 10.29
N ALA A 56 -53.65 2.62 9.40
CA ALA A 56 -53.23 1.83 8.24
C ALA A 56 -52.53 2.71 7.19
N GLN A 57 -53.08 3.89 6.92
CA GLN A 57 -52.50 4.87 6.00
C GLN A 57 -51.19 5.45 6.54
N TYR A 58 -51.08 5.63 7.85
CA TYR A 58 -49.88 6.10 8.52
C TYR A 58 -48.71 5.12 8.34
N GLY A 59 -48.95 3.82 8.59
CA GLY A 59 -47.91 2.80 8.40
C GLY A 59 -47.40 2.77 6.95
N GLU A 60 -48.30 2.85 5.97
CA GLU A 60 -47.97 2.91 4.55
C GLU A 60 -47.17 4.18 4.22
N VAL A 61 -47.68 5.37 4.59
CA VAL A 61 -47.02 6.65 4.33
C VAL A 61 -45.64 6.70 4.98
N VAL A 62 -45.49 6.26 6.23
CA VAL A 62 -44.18 6.21 6.89
C VAL A 62 -43.26 5.26 6.15
N SER A 63 -43.72 4.06 5.77
CA SER A 63 -42.87 3.09 5.07
C SER A 63 -42.37 3.60 3.72
N LEU A 64 -43.19 4.36 2.99
CA LEU A 64 -42.87 4.92 1.69
C LEU A 64 -42.04 6.20 1.78
N THR A 65 -42.31 7.03 2.79
CA THR A 65 -41.81 8.41 2.82
C THR A 65 -40.60 8.57 3.74
N LEU A 66 -40.47 7.78 4.79
CA LEU A 66 -39.32 7.85 5.71
C LEU A 66 -37.96 7.65 4.99
N PRO A 67 -37.83 6.77 3.98
CA PRO A 67 -36.61 6.69 3.15
C PRO A 67 -36.23 8.01 2.47
N ALA A 68 -37.22 8.83 2.09
CA ALA A 68 -36.98 10.13 1.45
C ALA A 68 -36.38 11.17 2.41
N LEU A 69 -36.33 10.91 3.72
CA LEU A 69 -35.64 11.79 4.67
C LEU A 69 -34.15 11.92 4.37
N VAL A 70 -33.52 10.89 3.82
CA VAL A 70 -32.09 10.92 3.47
C VAL A 70 -31.84 11.98 2.40
N GLU A 71 -32.71 12.05 1.40
CA GLU A 71 -32.64 13.04 0.32
C GLU A 71 -33.08 14.42 0.81
N LEU A 72 -34.15 14.50 1.60
CA LEU A 72 -34.65 15.77 2.14
C LEU A 72 -33.61 16.45 3.05
N ALA A 73 -32.89 15.68 3.88
CA ALA A 73 -31.83 16.19 4.75
C ALA A 73 -30.65 16.78 3.98
N ARG A 74 -30.50 16.42 2.69
CA ARG A 74 -29.48 16.93 1.79
C ARG A 74 -30.04 17.89 0.74
N SER A 75 -31.32 18.23 0.83
CA SER A 75 -31.94 19.17 -0.10
C SER A 75 -31.36 20.58 0.06
N PRO A 76 -31.21 21.35 -1.04
CA PRO A 76 -30.67 22.70 -0.97
C PRO A 76 -31.41 23.62 0.01
N SER A 77 -32.74 23.51 0.09
CA SER A 77 -33.56 24.34 0.98
C SER A 77 -33.28 24.06 2.46
N VAL A 78 -33.18 22.79 2.85
CA VAL A 78 -32.86 22.39 4.23
C VAL A 78 -31.42 22.78 4.57
N LEU A 79 -30.47 22.52 3.67
CA LEU A 79 -29.06 22.86 3.91
C LEU A 79 -28.84 24.37 3.98
N GLN A 80 -29.50 25.17 3.13
CA GLN A 80 -29.42 26.65 3.19
C GLN A 80 -29.97 27.20 4.51
N ALA A 81 -31.06 26.62 5.03
CA ALA A 81 -31.63 27.05 6.30
C ALA A 81 -30.70 26.79 7.50
N VAL A 82 -29.86 25.75 7.42
CA VAL A 82 -29.03 25.28 8.54
C VAL A 82 -27.56 25.71 8.43
N ALA A 83 -27.07 26.00 7.22
CA ALA A 83 -25.69 26.41 6.93
C ALA A 83 -25.15 27.53 7.85
N PRO A 84 -25.90 28.61 8.17
CA PRO A 84 -25.39 29.70 9.01
C PRO A 84 -24.95 29.27 10.42
N LEU A 85 -25.53 28.19 10.96
CA LEU A 85 -25.20 27.66 12.29
C LEU A 85 -24.00 26.71 12.28
N SER A 86 -23.70 26.16 11.09
CA SER A 86 -22.67 25.14 10.91
C SER A 86 -21.28 25.71 10.68
N GLY A 87 -21.19 26.94 10.19
CA GLY A 87 -19.93 27.55 9.73
C GLY A 87 -19.45 26.99 8.38
N TYR A 88 -20.24 26.15 7.71
CA TYR A 88 -19.95 25.57 6.39
C TYR A 88 -20.90 26.11 5.32
N SER A 89 -20.48 26.06 4.06
CA SER A 89 -21.38 26.25 2.93
C SER A 89 -22.43 25.11 2.88
N PRO A 90 -23.61 25.34 2.26
CA PRO A 90 -24.63 24.29 2.09
C PRO A 90 -24.07 23.02 1.44
N GLU A 91 -23.22 23.17 0.41
CA GLU A 91 -22.60 22.05 -0.31
C GLU A 91 -21.65 21.23 0.58
N GLU A 92 -20.86 21.89 1.43
CA GLU A 92 -19.98 21.24 2.38
C GLU A 92 -20.76 20.57 3.52
N LEU A 93 -21.82 21.22 3.99
CA LEU A 93 -22.70 20.69 5.03
C LEU A 93 -23.37 19.38 4.57
N GLY A 94 -23.84 19.30 3.32
CA GLY A 94 -24.45 18.08 2.77
C GLY A 94 -23.54 16.85 2.86
N ARG A 95 -22.21 17.02 2.79
CA ARG A 95 -21.22 15.93 2.94
C ARG A 95 -20.98 15.53 4.40
N ARG A 96 -21.35 16.37 5.35
CA ARG A 96 -21.17 16.20 6.80
C ARG A 96 -22.43 15.71 7.50
N VAL A 97 -23.56 15.69 6.80
CA VAL A 97 -24.86 15.21 7.28
C VAL A 97 -25.03 13.73 6.95
N SER A 98 -25.37 12.95 7.97
CA SER A 98 -25.75 11.54 7.84
C SER A 98 -27.10 11.30 8.49
N VAL A 99 -27.95 10.53 7.81
CA VAL A 99 -29.25 10.09 8.28
C VAL A 99 -29.25 8.57 8.34
N GLU A 100 -29.53 8.02 9.50
CA GLU A 100 -29.67 6.59 9.74
C GLU A 100 -31.13 6.30 10.08
N LEU A 101 -31.79 5.47 9.28
CA LEU A 101 -33.17 5.05 9.53
C LEU A 101 -33.14 3.77 10.35
N VAL A 102 -33.82 3.76 11.49
CA VAL A 102 -33.91 2.57 12.34
C VAL A 102 -35.04 1.69 11.81
N PRO A 103 -34.75 0.47 11.34
CA PRO A 103 -35.75 -0.39 10.71
C PRO A 103 -36.97 -0.63 11.60
N ALA A 104 -38.15 -0.64 10.97
CA ALA A 104 -39.44 -0.96 11.62
C ALA A 104 -39.83 -0.10 12.84
N SER A 105 -39.21 1.07 13.03
CA SER A 105 -39.40 1.89 14.25
C SER A 105 -39.95 3.29 14.03
N GLY A 106 -40.06 3.75 12.78
CA GLY A 106 -40.41 5.14 12.47
C GLY A 106 -39.39 6.17 12.97
N LEU A 107 -38.21 5.72 13.42
CA LEU A 107 -37.18 6.57 13.99
C LEU A 107 -36.06 6.82 12.97
N ALA A 108 -35.65 8.09 12.87
CA ALA A 108 -34.51 8.52 12.09
C ALA A 108 -33.48 9.20 13.00
N ARG A 109 -32.23 8.73 12.97
CA ARG A 109 -31.10 9.35 13.66
C ARG A 109 -30.37 10.26 12.69
N LEU A 110 -30.29 11.52 13.04
CA LEU A 110 -29.54 12.52 12.30
C LEU A 110 -28.19 12.69 12.99
N SER A 111 -27.14 12.87 12.20
CA SER A 111 -25.85 13.29 12.73
C SER A 111 -25.14 14.27 11.83
N VAL A 112 -24.45 15.23 12.45
CA VAL A 112 -23.69 16.26 11.75
C VAL A 112 -22.31 16.37 12.37
N ARG A 113 -21.27 16.41 11.52
CA ARG A 113 -19.88 16.64 11.95
C ARG A 113 -19.48 18.10 11.84
N ALA A 114 -19.00 18.69 12.94
CA ALA A 114 -18.50 20.06 13.00
C ALA A 114 -17.15 20.15 13.73
N ALA A 115 -16.54 21.35 13.69
CA ALA A 115 -15.23 21.61 14.29
C ALA A 115 -15.31 21.93 15.80
N SER A 116 -16.51 22.25 16.30
CA SER A 116 -16.76 22.51 17.73
C SER A 116 -18.00 21.77 18.20
N PRO A 117 -18.07 21.43 19.51
CA PRO A 117 -19.23 20.75 20.07
C PRO A 117 -20.48 21.62 20.02
N GLU A 118 -20.36 22.94 20.19
CA GLU A 118 -21.48 23.89 20.12
C GLU A 118 -22.08 23.94 18.71
N GLN A 119 -21.23 24.04 17.68
CA GLN A 119 -21.70 24.01 16.29
C GLN A 119 -22.34 22.66 15.97
N ALA A 120 -21.74 21.55 16.38
CA ALA A 120 -22.27 20.21 16.12
C ALA A 120 -23.68 20.05 16.71
N GLY A 121 -23.86 20.46 17.97
CA GLY A 121 -25.15 20.43 18.65
C GLY A 121 -26.18 21.38 18.02
N ALA A 122 -25.83 22.65 17.80
CA ALA A 122 -26.73 23.64 17.21
C ALA A 122 -27.17 23.25 15.80
N THR A 123 -26.24 22.77 14.96
CA THR A 123 -26.50 22.40 13.57
C THR A 123 -27.41 21.18 13.48
N VAL A 124 -27.16 20.13 14.27
CA VAL A 124 -27.98 18.91 14.21
C VAL A 124 -29.39 19.15 14.76
N THR A 125 -29.54 19.97 15.81
CA THR A 125 -30.86 20.36 16.33
C THR A 125 -31.63 21.21 15.32
N ALA A 126 -30.97 22.18 14.67
CA ALA A 126 -31.60 23.00 13.64
C ALA A 126 -32.00 22.17 12.42
N LEU A 127 -31.18 21.20 12.02
CA LEU A 127 -31.51 20.25 10.96
C LEU A 127 -32.74 19.41 11.31
N GLY A 128 -32.80 18.87 12.54
CA GLY A 128 -33.97 18.13 13.01
C GLY A 128 -35.25 18.97 12.97
N LYS A 129 -35.16 20.25 13.37
CA LYS A 129 -36.28 21.19 13.29
C LYS A 129 -36.70 21.47 11.84
N ALA A 130 -35.75 21.76 10.94
CA ALA A 130 -36.05 22.01 9.53
C ALA A 130 -36.74 20.81 8.85
N LEU A 131 -36.32 19.59 9.19
CA LEU A 131 -36.96 18.36 8.69
C LEU A 131 -38.36 18.13 9.26
N ALA A 132 -38.58 18.44 10.54
CA ALA A 132 -39.91 18.41 11.13
C ALA A 132 -40.85 19.45 10.48
N ASP A 133 -40.34 20.66 10.24
CA ASP A 133 -41.08 21.76 9.64
C ASP A 133 -41.39 21.54 8.15
N ALA A 134 -40.63 20.69 7.46
CA ALA A 134 -40.91 20.27 6.08
C ALA A 134 -42.18 19.40 5.93
N ARG A 135 -42.75 18.93 7.06
CA ARG A 135 -44.05 18.21 7.10
C ARG A 135 -44.14 17.03 6.13
N LEU A 136 -43.05 16.29 5.97
CA LEU A 136 -42.94 15.18 5.01
C LEU A 136 -44.03 14.11 5.19
N LEU A 137 -44.49 13.88 6.42
CA LEU A 137 -45.50 12.87 6.74
C LEU A 137 -46.94 13.40 6.71
N ALA A 138 -47.14 14.69 6.44
CA ALA A 138 -48.48 15.27 6.42
C ALA A 138 -49.29 14.74 5.21
N PRO A 139 -50.61 14.53 5.36
CA PRO A 139 -51.42 14.74 6.56
C PRO A 139 -51.42 13.54 7.54
N ALA A 140 -50.89 12.37 7.14
CA ALA A 140 -51.01 11.13 7.90
C ALA A 140 -50.23 11.13 9.23
N GLY A 141 -49.16 11.91 9.32
CA GLY A 141 -48.29 11.97 10.49
C GLY A 141 -47.45 13.23 10.55
N ARG A 142 -46.57 13.27 11.55
CA ARG A 142 -45.58 14.33 11.77
C ARG A 142 -44.26 13.75 12.27
N LEU A 143 -43.18 14.49 12.07
CA LEU A 143 -41.88 14.17 12.68
C LEU A 143 -41.72 15.00 13.94
N ARG A 144 -41.41 14.36 15.06
CA ARG A 144 -41.13 15.03 16.34
C ARG A 144 -39.69 14.78 16.76
N PRO A 145 -38.93 15.80 17.16
CA PRO A 145 -37.64 15.61 17.84
C PRO A 145 -37.85 14.82 19.14
N LEU A 146 -37.18 13.68 19.26
CA LEU A 146 -37.26 12.83 20.44
C LEU A 146 -36.32 13.31 21.54
N ASP A 147 -35.15 13.82 21.16
CA ASP A 147 -34.12 14.27 22.08
C ASP A 147 -34.33 15.74 22.46
N ALA A 148 -34.36 16.04 23.76
CA ALA A 148 -34.50 17.42 24.26
C ALA A 148 -33.25 18.28 23.99
N LYS A 149 -32.09 17.63 23.87
CA LYS A 149 -30.80 18.24 23.54
C LYS A 149 -30.03 17.27 22.65
N ALA A 150 -29.30 17.81 21.67
CA ALA A 150 -28.40 17.00 20.85
C ALA A 150 -27.32 16.33 21.71
N ASP A 151 -27.07 15.05 21.43
CA ASP A 151 -25.93 14.31 21.97
C ASP A 151 -24.68 14.68 21.15
N VAL A 152 -23.61 15.08 21.81
CA VAL A 152 -22.39 15.57 21.14
C VAL A 152 -21.20 14.76 21.63
N ALA A 153 -20.57 14.05 20.69
CA ALA A 153 -19.41 13.22 20.96
C ALA A 153 -18.20 13.68 20.13
N ALA A 154 -17.00 13.60 20.70
CA ALA A 154 -15.76 13.75 19.94
C ALA A 154 -15.57 12.51 19.03
N VAL A 155 -15.22 12.75 17.77
CA VAL A 155 -14.98 11.73 16.73
C VAL A 155 -13.57 11.84 16.15
N SER A 156 -12.75 12.75 16.68
CA SER A 156 -11.32 12.82 16.38
C SER A 156 -10.64 11.49 16.75
N PRO A 157 -9.63 11.05 15.98
CA PRO A 157 -8.87 9.87 16.36
C PRO A 157 -8.17 10.15 17.70
N ASP A 158 -8.45 9.33 18.70
CA ASP A 158 -7.82 9.45 20.02
C ASP A 158 -6.29 9.45 19.87
N GLY A 159 -5.59 10.34 20.56
CA GLY A 159 -4.13 10.42 20.47
C GLY A 159 -3.44 9.09 20.82
N SER A 160 -4.05 8.29 21.69
CA SER A 160 -3.64 6.91 22.01
C SER A 160 -3.76 5.96 20.80
N LEU A 161 -4.83 6.08 20.02
CA LEU A 161 -5.04 5.30 18.81
C LEU A 161 -4.06 5.72 17.70
N VAL A 162 -3.84 7.03 17.52
CA VAL A 162 -2.89 7.56 16.54
C VAL A 162 -1.47 7.09 16.86
N THR A 163 -1.05 7.22 18.12
CA THR A 163 0.28 6.77 18.57
C THR A 163 0.45 5.26 18.44
N GLY A 164 -0.57 4.47 18.80
CA GLY A 164 -0.57 3.02 18.58
C GLY A 164 -0.43 2.64 17.12
N LEU A 165 -1.19 3.28 16.23
CA LEU A 165 -1.13 3.04 14.78
C LEU A 165 0.24 3.41 14.19
N ALA A 166 0.81 4.54 14.62
CA ALA A 166 2.14 4.98 14.23
C ALA A 166 3.22 3.96 14.64
N LEU A 167 3.11 3.39 15.84
CA LEU A 167 4.05 2.38 16.32
C LEU A 167 3.95 1.07 15.52
N VAL A 168 2.74 0.61 15.23
CA VAL A 168 2.51 -0.57 14.37
C VAL A 168 3.09 -0.34 12.97
N ALA A 169 2.84 0.83 12.37
CA ALA A 169 3.37 1.18 11.06
C ALA A 169 4.91 1.23 11.06
N ALA A 170 5.53 1.80 12.10
CA ALA A 170 6.98 1.83 12.26
C ALA A 170 7.59 0.43 12.31
N VAL A 171 7.01 -0.46 13.13
CA VAL A 171 7.49 -1.85 13.27
C VAL A 171 7.32 -2.61 11.97
N ALA A 172 6.15 -2.52 11.33
CA ALA A 172 5.87 -3.17 10.05
C ALA A 172 6.85 -2.72 8.96
N ALA A 173 7.11 -1.41 8.86
CA ALA A 173 8.07 -0.84 7.94
C ALA A 173 9.51 -1.33 8.19
N GLY A 174 9.96 -1.31 9.45
CA GLY A 174 11.29 -1.78 9.82
C GLY A 174 11.50 -3.26 9.49
N LEU A 175 10.49 -4.09 9.77
CA LEU A 175 10.48 -5.52 9.43
C LEU A 175 10.46 -5.75 7.92
N ALA A 176 9.65 -5.00 7.16
CA ALA A 176 9.59 -5.11 5.71
C ALA A 176 10.94 -4.80 5.07
N VAL A 177 11.62 -3.72 5.51
CA VAL A 177 12.96 -3.37 5.02
C VAL A 177 13.99 -4.43 5.41
N ALA A 178 13.91 -4.97 6.63
CA ALA A 178 14.78 -6.05 7.08
C ALA A 178 14.58 -7.32 6.23
N ALA A 179 13.34 -7.69 5.94
CA ALA A 179 12.99 -8.84 5.11
C ALA A 179 13.43 -8.66 3.65
N LEU A 180 13.16 -7.50 3.05
CA LEU A 180 13.59 -7.16 1.68
C LEU A 180 15.12 -7.20 1.52
N ARG A 181 15.87 -6.84 2.57
CA ARG A 181 17.34 -6.93 2.56
C ARG A 181 17.87 -8.35 2.81
N ARG A 182 17.07 -9.24 3.42
CA ARG A 182 17.41 -10.66 3.61
C ARG A 182 17.05 -11.51 2.40
N LEU A 183 16.12 -11.06 1.56
CA LEU A 183 15.83 -11.71 0.29
C LEU A 183 17.06 -11.61 -0.63
N PRO A 184 17.55 -12.73 -1.20
CA PRO A 184 18.62 -12.73 -2.18
C PRO A 184 18.11 -12.04 -3.44
N SER A 185 18.29 -10.73 -3.53
CA SER A 185 17.82 -9.93 -4.65
C SER A 185 18.49 -10.38 -5.95
N PRO A 186 17.75 -10.90 -6.95
CA PRO A 186 18.32 -11.23 -8.26
C PRO A 186 18.85 -10.00 -9.01
N ARG A 187 18.52 -8.78 -8.54
CA ARG A 187 18.93 -7.50 -9.14
C ARG A 187 20.17 -6.84 -8.50
N PHE A 188 20.63 -7.29 -7.33
CA PHE A 188 21.76 -6.67 -6.62
C PHE A 188 22.75 -7.67 -6.01
N GLY A 189 22.80 -8.91 -6.53
CA GLY A 189 23.92 -9.81 -6.30
C GLY A 189 25.14 -9.27 -7.03
N GLY A 190 26.06 -8.63 -6.29
CA GLY A 190 27.20 -7.85 -6.80
C GLY A 190 28.18 -8.53 -7.77
N GLY A 191 27.96 -9.81 -8.14
CA GLY A 191 28.69 -10.49 -9.21
C GLY A 191 27.94 -10.56 -10.56
N ARG A 192 26.60 -10.56 -10.60
CA ARG A 192 25.85 -10.66 -11.87
C ARG A 192 25.72 -9.30 -12.58
N GLY A 193 25.53 -8.23 -11.81
CA GLY A 193 25.42 -6.86 -12.34
C GLY A 193 26.76 -6.26 -12.78
N SER A 194 27.87 -6.71 -12.20
CA SER A 194 29.22 -6.32 -12.61
C SER A 194 29.67 -7.10 -13.86
N VAL A 195 29.42 -8.41 -13.92
CA VAL A 195 29.66 -9.22 -15.13
C VAL A 195 28.85 -8.69 -16.31
N ARG A 196 27.56 -8.37 -16.11
CA ARG A 196 26.75 -7.78 -17.19
C ARG A 196 27.29 -6.43 -17.66
N ARG A 197 27.82 -5.59 -16.75
CA ARG A 197 28.46 -4.32 -17.14
C ARG A 197 29.77 -4.52 -17.90
N ALA A 198 30.61 -5.46 -17.47
CA ALA A 198 31.85 -5.81 -18.16
C ALA A 198 31.60 -6.38 -19.56
N LEU A 199 30.56 -7.21 -19.71
CA LEU A 199 30.13 -7.75 -21.01
C LEU A 199 29.58 -6.67 -21.94
N LEU A 200 28.78 -5.74 -21.41
CA LEU A 200 28.30 -4.60 -22.19
C LEU A 200 29.45 -3.68 -22.63
N ALA A 201 30.46 -3.47 -21.79
CA ALA A 201 31.67 -2.72 -22.14
C ALA A 201 32.51 -3.42 -23.23
N ALA A 202 32.44 -4.76 -23.30
CA ALA A 202 33.05 -5.56 -24.37
C ALA A 202 32.19 -5.63 -25.65
N GLY A 203 31.07 -4.90 -25.74
CA GLY A 203 30.15 -4.94 -26.89
C GLY A 203 29.25 -6.17 -26.95
N ILE A 204 29.22 -7.01 -25.90
CA ILE A 204 28.35 -8.19 -25.83
C ILE A 204 26.99 -7.77 -25.25
N HIS A 205 26.01 -7.59 -26.13
CA HIS A 205 24.65 -7.21 -25.76
C HIS A 205 23.69 -8.41 -25.58
N ARG A 206 24.14 -9.62 -25.92
CA ARG A 206 23.33 -10.84 -25.83
C ARG A 206 23.24 -11.34 -24.38
N PRO A 207 22.14 -12.04 -23.99
CA PRO A 207 22.01 -12.61 -22.66
C PRO A 207 23.04 -13.73 -22.44
N VAL A 208 23.88 -13.59 -21.41
CA VAL A 208 24.90 -14.57 -21.01
C VAL A 208 24.56 -15.12 -19.63
N ALA A 209 24.56 -16.45 -19.47
CA ALA A 209 24.28 -17.08 -18.19
C ALA A 209 25.44 -16.85 -17.20
N VAL A 210 25.15 -16.50 -15.94
CA VAL A 210 26.18 -16.35 -14.90
C VAL A 210 25.96 -17.36 -13.78
N LEU A 211 26.87 -18.33 -13.71
CA LEU A 211 26.87 -19.47 -12.80
C LEU A 211 27.95 -19.31 -11.73
N ARG A 212 27.83 -20.05 -10.63
CA ARG A 212 28.86 -20.13 -9.57
C ARG A 212 29.65 -21.42 -9.75
N GLY A 213 30.97 -21.37 -9.60
CA GLY A 213 31.83 -22.55 -9.69
C GLY A 213 31.54 -23.61 -8.61
N ASP A 214 31.10 -23.17 -7.42
CA ASP A 214 30.76 -24.07 -6.31
C ASP A 214 29.34 -24.65 -6.40
N ASP A 215 28.56 -24.31 -7.43
CA ASP A 215 27.21 -24.85 -7.61
C ASP A 215 27.31 -26.26 -8.21
N PRO A 216 26.93 -27.33 -7.49
CA PRO A 216 27.05 -28.71 -7.97
C PRO A 216 26.21 -28.95 -9.24
N ALA A 217 25.16 -28.15 -9.46
CA ALA A 217 24.32 -28.22 -10.66
C ALA A 217 24.85 -27.37 -11.84
N ALA A 218 26.00 -26.70 -11.70
CA ALA A 218 26.52 -25.81 -12.75
C ALA A 218 26.90 -26.60 -14.02
N ALA A 219 27.51 -27.77 -13.87
CA ALA A 219 27.92 -28.61 -15.00
C ALA A 219 26.69 -29.09 -15.80
N ASP A 220 25.66 -29.59 -15.14
CA ASP A 220 24.42 -30.06 -15.80
C ASP A 220 23.73 -28.92 -16.57
N ARG A 221 23.66 -27.72 -15.99
CA ARG A 221 23.10 -26.54 -16.67
C ARG A 221 23.93 -26.11 -17.86
N LEU A 222 25.26 -26.20 -17.78
CA LEU A 222 26.15 -25.90 -18.90
C LEU A 222 26.02 -26.95 -20.02
N ALA A 223 25.87 -28.23 -19.68
CA ALA A 223 25.62 -29.29 -20.65
C ALA A 223 24.30 -29.05 -21.41
N VAL A 224 23.23 -28.67 -20.71
CA VAL A 224 21.94 -28.28 -21.34
C VAL A 224 22.11 -27.06 -22.25
N LEU A 225 22.89 -26.05 -21.84
CA LEU A 225 23.19 -24.90 -22.68
C LEU A 225 23.98 -25.29 -23.93
N GLY A 226 24.96 -26.20 -23.80
CA GLY A 226 25.71 -26.76 -24.92
C GLY A 226 24.79 -27.42 -25.94
N LEU A 227 23.91 -28.31 -25.47
CA LEU A 227 22.89 -28.97 -26.29
C LEU A 227 21.96 -27.97 -26.98
N ALA A 228 21.50 -26.94 -26.26
CA ALA A 228 20.63 -25.90 -26.81
C ALA A 228 21.33 -25.05 -27.88
N THR A 229 22.65 -24.85 -27.79
CA THR A 229 23.41 -24.14 -28.83
C THR A 229 23.72 -24.99 -30.05
N GLY A 230 23.58 -26.32 -29.97
CA GLY A 230 23.88 -27.26 -31.05
C GLY A 230 25.34 -27.20 -31.55
N ARG A 231 26.24 -26.65 -30.74
CA ARG A 231 27.64 -26.36 -31.08
C ARG A 231 28.57 -26.87 -29.98
N PRO A 232 29.79 -27.31 -30.31
CA PRO A 232 30.76 -27.74 -29.31
C PRO A 232 31.09 -26.58 -28.35
N LEU A 233 31.04 -26.89 -27.05
CA LEU A 233 31.41 -25.95 -25.99
C LEU A 233 32.93 -25.86 -25.88
N ARG A 234 33.45 -24.65 -25.68
CA ARG A 234 34.84 -24.36 -25.37
C ARG A 234 34.92 -23.63 -24.03
N VAL A 235 35.70 -24.16 -23.08
CA VAL A 235 35.91 -23.52 -21.78
C VAL A 235 37.20 -22.73 -21.81
N VAL A 236 37.16 -21.45 -21.43
CA VAL A 236 38.31 -20.54 -21.46
C VAL A 236 38.51 -19.89 -20.09
N PRO A 237 39.71 -20.00 -19.49
CA PRO A 237 40.03 -19.26 -18.29
C PRO A 237 40.23 -17.77 -18.62
N VAL A 238 39.66 -16.89 -17.82
CA VAL A 238 39.80 -15.43 -18.00
C VAL A 238 41.20 -14.94 -17.58
N ALA A 239 41.86 -15.67 -16.70
CA ALA A 239 43.22 -15.40 -16.24
C ALA A 239 43.97 -16.72 -15.92
N PRO A 240 45.32 -16.74 -15.91
CA PRO A 240 46.11 -17.96 -15.69
C PRO A 240 45.78 -18.68 -14.38
N GLU A 241 45.42 -17.95 -13.32
CA GLU A 241 45.01 -18.52 -12.03
C GLU A 241 43.73 -19.37 -12.09
N PHE A 242 42.91 -19.23 -13.14
CA PHE A 242 41.68 -20.00 -13.33
C PHE A 242 41.86 -21.18 -14.31
N SER A 243 43.07 -21.42 -14.80
CA SER A 243 43.38 -22.47 -15.77
C SER A 243 43.03 -23.88 -15.26
N GLU A 244 43.34 -24.18 -14.00
CA GLU A 244 43.02 -25.48 -13.38
C GLU A 244 41.50 -25.68 -13.25
N ALA A 245 40.78 -24.64 -12.81
CA ALA A 245 39.33 -24.67 -12.70
C ALA A 245 38.65 -24.83 -14.07
N ALA A 246 39.16 -24.13 -15.09
CA ALA A 246 38.71 -24.25 -16.47
C ALA A 246 38.99 -25.64 -17.04
N ALA A 247 40.16 -26.23 -16.78
CA ALA A 247 40.51 -27.57 -17.24
C ALA A 247 39.62 -28.64 -16.59
N LYS A 248 39.37 -28.54 -15.28
CA LYS A 248 38.43 -29.42 -14.55
C LYS A 248 37.03 -29.34 -15.15
N LEU A 249 36.53 -28.13 -15.36
CA LEU A 249 35.20 -27.90 -15.95
C LEU A 249 35.12 -28.41 -17.41
N ALA A 250 36.17 -28.20 -18.20
CA ALA A 250 36.26 -28.70 -19.58
C ALA A 250 36.19 -30.23 -19.63
N ALA A 251 36.89 -30.92 -18.72
CA ALA A 251 36.87 -32.37 -18.61
C ALA A 251 35.47 -32.89 -18.21
N THR A 252 34.77 -32.20 -17.29
CA THR A 252 33.40 -32.59 -16.89
C THR A 252 32.39 -32.41 -18.03
N LEU A 253 32.57 -31.41 -18.88
CA LEU A 253 31.64 -31.09 -19.97
C LEU A 253 32.00 -31.77 -21.30
N SER A 254 33.10 -32.54 -21.35
CA SER A 254 33.71 -33.02 -22.61
C SER A 254 33.87 -31.90 -23.64
N ALA A 255 34.32 -30.73 -23.18
CA ALA A 255 34.42 -29.53 -23.99
C ALA A 255 35.53 -29.65 -25.06
N ASP A 256 35.23 -29.15 -26.26
CA ASP A 256 36.15 -29.12 -27.40
C ASP A 256 37.01 -27.85 -27.34
N ARG A 257 38.30 -27.99 -27.64
CA ARG A 257 39.24 -26.86 -27.70
C ARG A 257 38.92 -25.93 -28.87
N ASP A 258 38.31 -26.47 -29.93
CA ASP A 258 37.92 -25.73 -31.13
C ASP A 258 36.44 -25.34 -31.13
N GLY A 259 35.76 -25.46 -29.98
CA GLY A 259 34.36 -25.09 -29.82
C GLY A 259 34.08 -23.61 -30.04
N THR A 260 32.96 -23.30 -30.71
CA THR A 260 32.51 -21.92 -30.99
C THR A 260 31.54 -21.38 -29.93
N SER A 261 31.01 -22.22 -29.03
CA SER A 261 30.21 -21.78 -27.88
C SER A 261 31.10 -21.66 -26.64
N VAL A 262 31.37 -20.44 -26.18
CA VAL A 262 32.39 -20.19 -25.15
C VAL A 262 31.79 -20.09 -23.75
N VAL A 263 32.43 -20.76 -22.79
CA VAL A 263 32.19 -20.65 -21.35
C VAL A 263 33.42 -20.04 -20.69
N ALA A 264 33.29 -18.83 -20.15
CA ALA A 264 34.40 -18.14 -19.48
C ALA A 264 34.44 -18.46 -17.98
N VAL A 265 35.62 -18.79 -17.44
CA VAL A 265 35.83 -19.00 -16.00
C VAL A 265 36.57 -17.81 -15.42
N ALA A 266 35.95 -17.11 -14.45
CA ALA A 266 36.45 -15.86 -13.91
C ALA A 266 36.29 -15.77 -12.39
N GLY A 267 37.12 -14.94 -11.75
CA GLY A 267 37.03 -14.69 -10.32
C GLY A 267 35.85 -13.79 -9.95
N ARG A 268 35.28 -13.98 -8.76
CA ARG A 268 34.16 -13.17 -8.23
C ARG A 268 34.38 -11.64 -8.16
N ARG A 269 35.62 -11.16 -8.24
CA ARG A 269 35.99 -9.75 -8.02
C ARG A 269 36.82 -9.12 -9.15
N ARG A 270 37.16 -9.86 -10.21
CA ARG A 270 37.97 -9.35 -11.33
C ARG A 270 37.17 -9.43 -12.63
N HIS A 271 36.59 -8.30 -13.01
CA HIS A 271 35.69 -8.19 -14.16
C HIS A 271 36.32 -7.47 -15.35
N ASP A 272 37.42 -6.75 -15.15
CA ASP A 272 38.13 -6.02 -16.21
C ASP A 272 38.90 -6.99 -17.15
N GLU A 273 39.41 -8.08 -16.58
CA GLU A 273 40.03 -9.19 -17.33
C GLU A 273 39.00 -9.92 -18.21
N LEU A 274 37.73 -9.98 -17.77
CA LEU A 274 36.63 -10.59 -18.53
C LEU A 274 36.30 -9.80 -19.79
N THR A 275 36.39 -8.47 -19.74
CA THR A 275 36.25 -7.60 -20.92
C THR A 275 37.36 -7.85 -21.93
N SER A 276 38.60 -8.03 -21.46
CA SER A 276 39.76 -8.30 -22.31
C SER A 276 39.65 -9.64 -23.03
N VAL A 277 39.28 -10.70 -22.31
CA VAL A 277 39.11 -12.04 -22.91
C VAL A 277 37.90 -12.10 -23.84
N ALA A 278 36.80 -11.43 -23.49
CA ALA A 278 35.63 -11.33 -24.36
C ALA A 278 35.94 -10.60 -25.68
N GLY A 279 36.80 -9.58 -25.66
CA GLY A 279 37.21 -8.82 -26.84
C GLY A 279 38.18 -9.55 -27.78
N VAL A 280 38.83 -10.61 -27.32
CA VAL A 280 39.81 -11.41 -28.10
C VAL A 280 39.19 -12.71 -28.63
N LEU A 281 37.90 -12.94 -28.37
CA LEU A 281 37.21 -14.10 -28.92
C LEU A 281 37.14 -14.03 -30.46
N PRO A 282 37.31 -15.18 -31.16
CA PRO A 282 37.07 -15.27 -32.59
C PRO A 282 35.71 -14.70 -32.99
N ALA A 283 35.59 -14.08 -34.16
CA ALA A 283 34.36 -13.41 -34.59
C ALA A 283 33.13 -14.35 -34.69
N ASP A 284 33.39 -15.65 -34.84
CA ASP A 284 32.41 -16.73 -34.89
C ASP A 284 32.10 -17.36 -33.52
N ALA A 285 32.85 -16.99 -32.48
CA ALA A 285 32.67 -17.47 -31.13
C ALA A 285 31.55 -16.71 -30.38
N VAL A 286 30.69 -17.46 -29.69
CA VAL A 286 29.55 -16.92 -28.93
C VAL A 286 29.75 -17.21 -27.45
N LEU A 287 29.89 -16.18 -26.63
CA LEU A 287 29.93 -16.35 -25.18
C LEU A 287 28.53 -16.72 -24.65
N VAL A 288 28.38 -17.92 -24.10
CA VAL A 288 27.10 -18.48 -23.64
C VAL A 288 26.97 -18.41 -22.12
N ALA A 289 28.09 -18.55 -21.40
CA ALA A 289 28.09 -18.51 -19.95
C ALA A 289 29.40 -17.96 -19.34
N VAL A 290 29.28 -17.44 -18.11
CA VAL A 290 30.39 -17.06 -17.22
C VAL A 290 30.25 -17.84 -15.91
N VAL A 291 31.28 -18.57 -15.52
CA VAL A 291 31.36 -19.30 -14.26
C VAL A 291 32.24 -18.51 -13.29
N LEU A 292 31.66 -18.12 -12.16
CA LEU A 292 32.35 -17.34 -11.12
C LEU A 292 32.93 -18.26 -10.05
N THR A 293 34.25 -18.36 -9.99
CA THR A 293 35.02 -19.06 -8.95
C THR A 293 35.35 -18.10 -7.81
#